data_AF-A0A3D5NGP3-F1
#
_entry.id   AF-A0A3D5NGP3-F1
#
_cell.length_a   1.000
_cell.length_b   1.000
_cell.length_c   1.000
_cell.angle_alpha   90.00
_cell.angle_beta   90.00
_cell.angle_gamma   90.00
#
_symmetry.space_group_name_H-M   'P 1'
#
loop_
_entity.id
_entity.type
_entity.pdbx_description
1 polymer ?
#
loop_
_entity_poly.entity_id
_entity_poly.type
_entity_poly.pdbx_seq_one_letter_code
_entity_poly.pdbx_strand_id
1 'polypeptide(L)' 'KGPHFERWRHAHGCGRFFNAVRDTVSDRFLTTYKADATRPDLAVLLADASMKEPSK' A
#
# COMPACT_ATOMS: atom_id res chain seq x y z
N LYS A 1 3.38 11.67 -7.51
CA LYS A 1 4.03 11.93 -6.20
C LYS A 1 2.98 11.81 -5.10
N GLY A 2 3.16 10.98 -4.08
CA GLY A 2 2.17 10.71 -3.01
C GLY A 2 1.69 9.25 -3.04
N PRO A 3 0.52 8.91 -2.46
CA PRO A 3 -0.04 7.56 -2.50
C PRO A 3 -0.36 7.09 -3.93
N HIS A 4 0.20 5.95 -4.34
CA HIS A 4 -0.05 5.32 -5.65
C HIS A 4 -0.51 3.88 -5.47
N PHE A 5 -1.50 3.49 -6.28
CA PHE A 5 -1.95 2.11 -6.41
C PHE A 5 -1.05 1.39 -7.42
N GLU A 6 -0.30 0.41 -6.93
CA GLU A 6 0.72 -0.31 -7.69
C GLU A 6 0.40 -1.81 -7.68
N ARG A 7 0.84 -2.52 -8.73
CA ARG A 7 0.79 -3.99 -8.79
C ARG A 7 2.19 -4.54 -8.66
N TRP A 8 2.37 -5.44 -7.69
CA TRP A 8 3.65 -6.03 -7.33
C TRP A 8 3.64 -7.54 -7.57
N ARG A 9 4.81 -8.12 -7.84
CA ARG A 9 5.00 -9.56 -7.99
C ARG A 9 6.02 -10.03 -6.97
N HIS A 10 5.70 -11.10 -6.23
CA HIS A 10 6.68 -11.72 -5.34
C HIS A 10 7.66 -12.60 -6.15
N ALA A 11 8.52 -11.95 -6.94
CA ALA A 11 9.34 -12.59 -7.97
C ALA A 11 10.34 -13.61 -7.40
N HIS A 12 10.91 -13.33 -6.24
CA HIS A 12 11.86 -14.22 -5.55
C HIS A 12 11.17 -15.19 -4.56
N GLY A 13 9.85 -15.37 -4.69
CA GLY A 13 9.08 -16.26 -3.83
C GLY A 13 7.96 -16.93 -4.61
N CYS A 14 6.72 -16.72 -4.17
CA CYS A 14 5.57 -17.44 -4.74
C CYS A 14 5.20 -17.04 -6.18
N GLY A 15 5.84 -16.01 -6.77
CA GLY A 15 5.61 -15.57 -8.14
C GLY A 15 4.24 -14.94 -8.40
N ARG A 16 3.38 -14.85 -7.38
CA ARG A 16 2.02 -14.31 -7.45
C ARG A 16 2.02 -12.78 -7.46
N PHE A 17 1.01 -12.22 -8.12
CA PHE A 17 0.74 -10.79 -8.09
C PHE A 17 -0.13 -10.42 -6.88
N PHE A 18 0.10 -9.21 -6.38
CA PHE A 18 -0.73 -8.53 -5.38
C PHE A 18 -0.73 -7.03 -5.67
N ASN A 19 -1.66 -6.30 -5.06
CA ASN A 19 -1.72 -4.86 -5.18
C ASN A 19 -1.25 -4.19 -3.89
N ALA A 20 -0.73 -2.98 -4.01
CA ALA A 20 -0.27 -2.19 -2.89
C ALA A 20 -0.65 -0.73 -3.05
N VAL A 21 -0.81 -0.03 -1.94
CA VAL A 21 -0.86 1.44 -1.92
C VAL A 21 0.42 1.92 -1.24
N ARG A 22 1.25 2.64 -1.98
CA ARG A 22 2.55 3.11 -1.51
C ARG A 22 2.69 4.60 -1.71
N ASP A 23 3.16 5.31 -0.70
CA ASP A 23 3.52 6.71 -0.85
C ASP A 23 4.88 6.80 -1.59
N THR A 24 4.89 7.38 -2.78
CA THR A 24 6.08 7.44 -3.64
C THR A 24 7.08 8.54 -3.22
N VAL A 25 6.87 9.22 -2.09
CA VAL A 25 7.80 10.23 -1.55
C VAL A 25 8.61 9.62 -0.42
N SER A 26 7.93 8.92 0.48
CA SER A 26 8.49 8.27 1.66
C SER A 26 8.78 6.79 1.47
N ASP A 27 8.36 6.22 0.33
CA ASP A 27 8.36 4.79 0.00
C ASP A 27 7.58 3.90 0.99
N ARG A 28 6.80 4.49 1.90
CA ARG A 28 5.98 3.74 2.87
C ARG A 28 4.79 3.07 2.22
N PHE A 29 4.56 1.81 2.56
CA PHE A 29 3.34 1.11 2.22
C PHE A 29 2.22 1.50 3.19
N LEU A 30 1.11 2.00 2.64
CA LEU A 30 -0.12 2.27 3.40
C LEU A 30 -0.92 0.98 3.60
N THR A 31 -0.99 0.13 2.57
CA THR A 31 -1.63 -1.19 2.66
C THR A 31 -1.23 -2.11 1.50
N THR A 32 -1.50 -3.41 1.65
CA THR A 32 -1.48 -4.40 0.57
C THR A 32 -2.81 -5.14 0.51
N TYR A 33 -3.20 -5.57 -0.68
CA TYR A 33 -4.45 -6.29 -0.90
C TYR A 33 -4.30 -7.27 -2.06
N LYS A 34 -5.20 -8.27 -2.11
CA LYS A 34 -5.15 -9.31 -3.14
C LYS A 34 -5.34 -8.70 -4.53
N ALA A 35 -4.80 -9.37 -5.55
CA ALA A 35 -4.86 -8.91 -6.93
C ALA A 35 -6.30 -8.73 -7.45
N ASP A 36 -7.22 -9.56 -6.96
CA ASP A 36 -8.65 -9.60 -7.29
C ASP A 36 -9.53 -8.80 -6.32
N ALA A 37 -8.97 -8.28 -5.23
CA ALA A 37 -9.73 -7.50 -4.27
C ALA A 37 -9.99 -6.09 -4.79
N THR A 38 -11.11 -5.51 -4.35
CA THR A 38 -11.49 -4.13 -4.68
C THR A 38 -10.48 -3.15 -4.10
N ARG A 39 -10.25 -2.06 -4.82
CA ARG A 39 -9.37 -0.98 -4.39
C ARG A 39 -9.87 -0.39 -3.05
N PRO A 40 -9.01 -0.30 -2.02
CA PRO A 40 -9.39 0.32 -0.75
C PRO A 40 -9.59 1.83 -0.90
N ASP A 41 -10.41 2.41 -0.01
CA ASP A 41 -10.61 3.85 0.07
C ASP A 41 -9.32 4.54 0.57
N LEU A 42 -8.81 5.46 -0.24
CA LEU A 42 -7.60 6.19 0.08
C LEU A 42 -7.77 7.13 1.28
N ALA A 43 -8.96 7.71 1.47
CA ALA A 43 -9.19 8.64 2.58
C ALA A 43 -9.06 7.93 3.93
N VAL A 44 -9.60 6.71 4.04
CA VAL A 44 -9.49 5.86 5.24
C VAL A 44 -8.04 5.49 5.51
N LEU A 45 -7.29 5.08 4.47
CA LEU A 45 -5.89 4.70 4.61
C LEU A 45 -4.99 5.85 5.09
N LEU A 46 -5.26 7.07 4.63
CA LEU A 46 -4.50 8.25 5.05
C LEU A 46 -4.82 8.64 6.50
N ALA A 47 -6.08 8.56 6.91
CA ALA A 47 -6.46 8.77 8.31
C ALA A 47 -5.77 7.74 9.23
N ASP A 48 -5.77 6.46 8.85
CA ASP A 48 -5.09 5.40 9.59
C ASP A 48 -3.58 5.60 9.68
N ALA A 49 -2.94 6.05 8.59
CA ALA A 49 -1.50 6.28 8.55
C ALA A 49 -1.07 7.44 9.46
N SER A 50 -1.86 8.52 9.52
CA SER A 50 -1.62 9.63 10.45
C SER A 50 -1.79 9.26 11.91
N MET A 51 -2.63 8.26 12.23
CA MET A 51 -2.79 7.79 13.62
C MET A 51 -1.69 6.80 14.05
N LYS A 52 -1.05 6.11 13.11
CA LYS A 52 0.01 5.12 13.38
C LYS A 52 1.41 5.72 13.47
N GLU A 53 1.54 7.03 13.39
CA GLU A 53 2.83 7.71 13.46
C GLU A 53 3.43 7.50 14.86
N PRO A 54 4.57 6.77 14.99
CA PRO A 54 5.13 6.50 16.29
C PRO A 54 5.64 7.82 16.86
N SER A 55 5.19 8.14 18.07
CA SER A 55 5.77 9.19 18.90
C SER A 55 7.26 8.89 19.13
N LYS A 56 8.09 9.48 18.27
CA LYS A 56 9.54 9.75 18.38
C LYS A 56 10.50 8.55 18.50
#